data_AF-A0A3L7WXI3-F1
#
_entry.id   AF-A0A3L7WXI3-F1
#
_cell.length_a   1.000
_cell.length_b   1.000
_cell.length_c   1.000
_cell.angle_alpha   90.00
_cell.angle_beta   90.00
_cell.angle_gamma   90.00
#
_symmetry.space_group_name_H-M   'P 1'
#
loop_
_entity.id
_entity.type
_entity.pdbx_description
1 polymer ?
#
loop_
_entity_poly.entity_id
_entity_poly.type
_entity_poly.pdbx_seq_one_letter_code
_entity_poly.pdbx_strand_id
1 'polypeptide(L)'
;MTRLVRCPMRECRRSLDLDAGEGTPCMHFVAAWREWSAMPRAVLTGLDGNRELVIRNVRPAEVEDAALEVRQAEIEVLTRQFGHVVEPVEDALHASGALYGDQYERDAVSRELAQLLIGPDPMISRVAG
;
A
#
# COMPACT_ATOMS: atom_id res chain seq x y z
N MET A 1 2.33 -16.27 19.06
CA MET A 1 1.00 -16.44 18.45
C MET A 1 1.11 -15.95 17.02
N THR A 2 0.56 -16.67 16.06
CA THR A 2 0.64 -16.31 14.62
C THR A 2 -0.29 -15.14 14.32
N ARG A 3 0.23 -14.07 13.72
CA ARG A 3 -0.56 -12.90 13.29
C ARG A 3 -1.17 -13.14 11.92
N LEU A 4 -2.37 -13.71 11.92
CA LEU A 4 -3.11 -14.00 10.69
C LEU A 4 -4.00 -12.83 10.27
N VAL A 5 -3.89 -12.43 9.00
CA VAL A 5 -4.79 -11.46 8.34
C VAL A 5 -5.51 -12.15 7.18
N ARG A 6 -6.82 -11.93 7.08
CA ARG A 6 -7.65 -12.55 6.04
C ARG A 6 -7.92 -11.55 4.93
N CYS A 7 -7.86 -12.01 3.67
CA CYS A 7 -8.30 -11.22 2.53
C CYS A 7 -9.78 -10.83 2.71
N PRO A 8 -10.16 -9.54 2.57
CA PRO A 8 -11.52 -9.08 2.79
C PRO A 8 -12.47 -9.39 1.61
N MET A 9 -11.93 -9.73 0.44
CA MET A 9 -12.72 -10.08 -0.74
C MET A 9 -13.54 -11.35 -0.48
N ARG A 10 -14.86 -11.29 -0.69
CA ARG A 10 -15.82 -12.31 -0.25
C ARG A 10 -15.56 -13.70 -0.87
N GLU A 11 -15.14 -13.71 -2.12
CA GLU A 11 -14.79 -14.89 -2.90
C GLU A 11 -13.40 -15.45 -2.54
N CYS A 12 -12.57 -14.65 -1.87
CA CYS A 12 -11.23 -15.04 -1.46
C CYS A 12 -11.23 -15.62 -0.04
N ARG A 13 -10.72 -16.85 0.11
CA ARG A 13 -10.57 -17.53 1.42
C ARG A 13 -9.11 -17.58 1.91
N ARG A 14 -8.22 -16.84 1.25
CA ARG A 14 -6.79 -16.83 1.60
C ARG A 14 -6.55 -15.97 2.85
N SER A 15 -5.61 -16.43 3.66
CA SER A 15 -5.06 -15.70 4.80
C SER A 15 -3.56 -15.60 4.63
N LEU A 16 -2.98 -14.53 5.17
CA LEU A 16 -1.56 -14.30 5.23
C LEU A 16 -1.12 -14.37 6.70
N ASP A 17 -0.01 -15.06 6.95
CA ASP A 17 0.68 -15.04 8.23
C ASP A 17 1.81 -13.99 8.16
N LEU A 18 1.68 -12.93 8.95
CA LEU A 18 2.63 -11.81 8.97
C LEU A 18 3.99 -12.21 9.57
N ASP A 19 4.02 -13.27 10.37
CA ASP A 19 5.22 -13.74 11.06
C ASP A 19 5.99 -14.77 10.22
N ALA A 20 5.27 -15.61 9.47
CA ALA A 20 5.87 -16.69 8.69
C ALA A 20 6.57 -16.22 7.41
N GLY A 21 6.19 -15.08 6.82
CA GLY A 21 6.80 -14.54 5.58
C GLY A 21 6.66 -15.42 4.32
N GLU A 22 6.23 -16.68 4.44
CA GLU A 22 6.31 -17.73 3.41
C GLU A 22 4.94 -18.20 2.89
N GLY A 23 3.83 -17.57 3.28
CA GLY A 23 2.54 -17.81 2.64
C GLY A 23 2.49 -17.15 1.27
N THR A 24 2.16 -17.89 0.19
CA THR A 24 1.89 -17.26 -1.12
C THR A 24 0.64 -16.39 -0.98
N PRO A 25 0.76 -15.06 -1.08
CA PRO A 25 -0.39 -14.19 -0.93
C PRO A 25 -1.36 -14.37 -2.10
N CYS A 26 -2.62 -13.96 -1.93
CA CYS A 26 -3.58 -13.97 -3.03
C CYS A 26 -3.31 -12.80 -4.00
N MET A 27 -3.97 -12.81 -5.16
CA MET A 27 -3.81 -11.75 -6.16
C MET A 27 -4.26 -10.35 -5.68
N HIS A 28 -5.09 -10.28 -4.64
CA HIS A 28 -5.53 -9.01 -4.04
C HIS A 28 -4.53 -8.44 -3.04
N PHE A 29 -3.50 -9.19 -2.68
CA PHE A 29 -2.49 -8.71 -1.76
C PHE A 29 -1.63 -7.64 -2.41
N VAL A 30 -1.36 -6.58 -1.66
CA VAL A 30 -0.47 -5.50 -2.09
C VAL A 30 0.78 -5.48 -1.22
N ALA A 31 0.61 -5.33 0.09
CA ALA A 31 1.72 -5.14 1.01
C ALA A 31 1.38 -5.64 2.42
N ALA A 32 2.41 -5.89 3.23
CA ALA A 32 2.29 -6.19 4.66
C ALA A 32 3.38 -5.48 5.45
N TRP A 33 3.09 -5.14 6.70
CA TRP A 33 4.04 -4.51 7.61
C TRP A 33 3.89 -5.07 9.03
N ARG A 34 5.02 -5.20 9.73
CA ARG A 34 5.07 -5.63 11.13
C ARG A 34 4.95 -4.48 12.13
N GLU A 35 5.26 -3.28 11.67
CA GLU A 35 5.22 -2.04 12.44
C GLU A 35 4.63 -0.94 11.55
N TRP A 36 3.89 -0.01 12.15
CA TRP A 36 3.16 1.01 11.41
C TRP A 36 4.07 2.01 10.72
N SER A 37 5.24 2.29 11.30
CA SER A 37 6.33 3.04 10.68
C SER A 37 6.79 2.44 9.34
N ALA A 38 6.71 1.11 9.18
CA ALA A 38 7.13 0.43 7.95
C ALA A 38 6.05 0.40 6.86
N MET A 39 4.80 0.76 7.20
CA MET A 39 3.67 0.70 6.27
C MET A 39 3.87 1.53 4.99
N PRO A 40 4.31 2.81 5.04
CA PRO A 40 4.52 3.58 3.81
C PRO A 40 5.49 2.93 2.82
N ARG A 41 6.63 2.44 3.33
CA ARG A 41 7.64 1.75 2.53
C ARG A 41 7.10 0.43 1.96
N ALA A 42 6.40 -0.34 2.79
CA ALA A 42 5.80 -1.60 2.36
C ALA A 42 4.76 -1.39 1.25
N VAL A 43 3.87 -0.41 1.39
CA VAL A 43 2.85 -0.08 0.39
C VAL A 43 3.49 0.38 -0.92
N LEU A 44 4.44 1.34 -0.87
CA LEU A 44 5.13 1.82 -2.06
C LEU A 44 5.86 0.68 -2.79
N THR A 45 6.52 -0.20 -2.06
CA THR A 45 7.22 -1.36 -2.63
C THR A 45 6.24 -2.40 -3.19
N GLY A 46 5.12 -2.66 -2.51
CA GLY A 46 4.08 -3.57 -2.98
C GLY A 46 3.35 -3.11 -4.25
N LEU A 47 3.46 -1.83 -4.56
CA LEU A 47 2.95 -1.21 -5.79
C LEU A 47 4.01 -1.07 -6.89
N ASP A 48 5.24 -1.56 -6.68
CA ASP A 48 6.28 -1.51 -7.70
C ASP A 48 5.82 -2.16 -9.01
N GLY A 49 6.14 -1.52 -10.14
CA GLY A 49 5.67 -1.91 -11.47
C GLY A 49 4.18 -1.63 -11.75
N ASN A 50 3.42 -1.06 -10.81
CA ASN A 50 2.07 -0.57 -11.12
C ASN A 50 2.15 0.53 -12.20
N ARG A 51 1.20 0.48 -13.15
CA ARG A 51 1.16 1.38 -14.32
C ARG A 51 1.27 2.85 -13.93
N GLU A 52 0.58 3.29 -12.89
CA GLU A 52 0.54 4.70 -12.48
C GLU A 52 1.90 5.18 -11.95
N LEU A 53 2.61 4.34 -11.19
CA LEU A 53 3.97 4.65 -10.73
C LEU A 53 4.94 4.69 -11.91
N VAL A 54 4.83 3.74 -12.84
CA VAL A 54 5.69 3.64 -14.03
C VAL A 54 5.54 4.86 -14.94
N ILE A 55 4.30 5.26 -15.26
CA ILE A 55 4.03 6.44 -16.10
C ILE A 55 4.66 7.70 -15.49
N ARG A 56 4.63 7.80 -14.16
CA ARG A 56 5.13 8.95 -13.41
C ARG A 56 6.60 8.84 -13.02
N ASN A 57 7.29 7.79 -13.49
CA ASN A 57 8.69 7.49 -13.17
C ASN A 57 8.99 7.50 -11.66
N VAL A 58 8.03 7.03 -10.85
CA VAL A 58 8.23 6.82 -9.42
C VAL A 58 8.77 5.41 -9.23
N ARG A 59 10.01 5.30 -8.78
CA ARG A 59 10.66 4.02 -8.46
C ARG A 59 10.76 3.89 -6.95
N PRO A 60 10.10 2.90 -6.33
CA PRO A 60 10.12 2.72 -4.88
C PRO A 60 11.52 2.76 -4.27
N ALA A 61 12.49 2.10 -4.91
CA ALA A 61 13.88 2.04 -4.45
C ALA A 61 14.62 3.40 -4.46
N GLU A 62 14.13 4.40 -5.19
CA GLU A 62 14.73 5.73 -5.31
C GLU A 62 14.04 6.78 -4.41
N VAL A 63 12.92 6.41 -3.77
CA VAL A 63 12.24 7.29 -2.80
C VAL A 63 12.94 7.15 -1.44
N GLU A 64 13.37 8.25 -0.85
CA GLU A 64 14.04 8.29 0.46
C GLU A 64 13.07 7.97 1.61
N ASP A 65 13.51 7.21 2.61
CA ASP A 65 12.68 6.87 3.79
C ASP A 65 12.20 8.12 4.54
N ALA A 66 13.06 9.14 4.68
CA ALA A 66 12.69 10.40 5.33
C ALA A 66 11.51 11.11 4.65
N ALA A 67 11.37 10.99 3.32
CA ALA A 67 10.24 11.57 2.60
C ALA A 67 8.93 10.81 2.89
N LEU A 68 9.02 9.49 3.12
CA LEU A 68 7.88 8.67 3.52
C LEU A 68 7.47 8.93 4.96
N GLU A 69 8.44 9.06 5.87
CA GLU A 69 8.21 9.34 7.30
C GLU A 69 7.44 10.65 7.49
N VAL A 70 7.86 11.72 6.83
CA VAL A 70 7.19 13.04 6.92
C VAL A 70 5.72 12.98 6.46
N ARG A 71 5.41 12.08 5.53
CA ARG A 71 4.08 11.95 4.90
C ARG A 71 3.29 10.74 5.41
N GLN A 72 3.76 10.07 6.45
CA GLN A 72 3.22 8.79 6.90
C GLN A 72 1.70 8.84 7.15
N ALA A 73 1.22 9.87 7.84
CA ALA A 73 -0.21 10.02 8.13
C ALA A 73 -1.05 10.21 6.86
N GLU A 74 -0.55 10.96 5.87
CA GLU A 74 -1.25 11.16 4.59
C GLU A 74 -1.31 9.86 3.78
N ILE A 75 -0.21 9.10 3.75
CA ILE A 75 -0.12 7.80 3.09
C ILE A 75 -1.08 6.81 3.73
N GLU A 76 -1.21 6.81 5.06
CA GLU A 76 -2.19 5.97 5.76
C GLU A 76 -3.62 6.28 5.32
N VAL A 77 -4.00 7.57 5.36
CA VAL A 77 -5.35 8.01 4.99
C VAL A 77 -5.68 7.60 3.55
N LEU A 78 -4.76 7.85 2.61
CA LEU A 78 -4.91 7.44 1.21
C LEU A 78 -5.07 5.93 1.07
N THR A 79 -4.23 5.16 1.75
CA THR A 79 -4.26 3.70 1.69
C THR A 79 -5.59 3.14 2.21
N ARG A 80 -6.13 3.70 3.31
CA ARG A 80 -7.43 3.32 3.85
C ARG A 80 -8.61 3.82 3.01
N GLN A 81 -8.45 4.93 2.28
CA GLN A 81 -9.49 5.49 1.44
C GLN A 81 -9.72 4.66 0.16
N PHE A 82 -8.63 4.15 -0.43
CA PHE A 82 -8.68 3.51 -1.75
C PHE A 82 -8.38 2.01 -1.73
N GLY A 83 -7.99 1.44 -0.60
CA GLY A 83 -7.77 0.01 -0.44
C GLY A 83 -8.26 -0.51 0.91
N HIS A 84 -7.98 -1.79 1.18
CA HIS A 84 -8.45 -2.49 2.36
C HIS A 84 -7.29 -2.79 3.31
N VAL A 85 -7.14 -1.97 4.34
CA VAL A 85 -6.21 -2.23 5.44
C VAL A 85 -6.85 -3.23 6.40
N VAL A 86 -6.17 -4.37 6.61
CA VAL A 86 -6.58 -5.43 7.52
C VAL A 86 -5.54 -5.59 8.61
N GLU A 87 -5.98 -5.52 9.86
CA GLU A 87 -5.16 -5.69 11.06
C GLU A 87 -5.42 -7.10 11.65
N PRO A 88 -4.42 -7.71 12.33
CA PRO A 88 -4.58 -9.05 12.92
C PRO A 88 -5.59 -9.06 14.07
N VAL A 89 -6.39 -10.12 14.14
CA VAL A 89 -7.58 -10.25 15.02
C VAL A 89 -7.26 -10.15 16.52
N GLU A 90 -6.06 -10.56 16.94
CA GLU A 90 -5.70 -10.71 18.36
C GLU A 90 -4.70 -9.67 18.86
N ASP A 91 -4.24 -8.74 18.01
CA ASP A 91 -3.13 -7.86 18.31
C ASP A 91 -3.39 -6.39 17.93
N ALA A 92 -4.55 -5.86 18.36
CA ALA A 92 -4.92 -4.45 18.14
C ALA A 92 -3.98 -3.44 18.84
N LEU A 93 -3.04 -3.92 19.66
CA LEU A 93 -2.03 -3.11 20.36
C LEU A 93 -0.75 -2.93 19.54
N HIS A 94 -0.51 -3.77 18.53
CA HIS A 94 0.65 -3.64 17.65
C HIS A 94 0.19 -3.25 16.26
N ALA A 95 0.74 -2.16 15.75
CA ALA A 95 0.32 -1.53 14.52
C ALA A 95 0.88 -2.27 13.27
N SER A 96 0.64 -3.58 13.21
CA SER A 96 0.93 -4.47 12.09
C SER A 96 -0.31 -4.67 11.24
N GLY A 97 -0.14 -5.01 9.97
CA GLY A 97 -1.27 -5.19 9.07
C GLY A 97 -0.87 -5.53 7.65
N ALA A 98 -1.88 -5.62 6.81
CA ALA A 98 -1.72 -5.81 5.38
C ALA A 98 -2.70 -4.93 4.59
N LEU A 99 -2.28 -4.56 3.40
CA LEU A 99 -3.10 -3.89 2.40
C LEU A 99 -3.54 -4.90 1.36
N TYR A 100 -4.84 -4.93 1.10
CA TYR A 100 -5.45 -5.63 -0.01
C TYR A 100 -6.16 -4.66 -0.95
N GLY A 101 -6.24 -5.01 -2.22
CA GLY A 101 -7.06 -4.32 -3.19
C GLY A 101 -7.17 -5.07 -4.51
N ASP A 102 -8.25 -4.83 -5.24
CA ASP A 102 -8.37 -5.24 -6.64
C ASP A 102 -7.51 -4.36 -7.57
N GLN A 103 -7.60 -4.57 -8.88
CA GLN A 103 -6.82 -3.80 -9.84
C GLN A 103 -7.13 -2.29 -9.79
N TYR A 104 -8.41 -1.91 -9.69
CA TYR A 104 -8.82 -0.50 -9.69
C TYR A 104 -8.38 0.21 -8.41
N GLU A 105 -8.49 -0.47 -7.28
CA GLU A 105 -8.05 0.02 -5.98
C GLU A 105 -6.53 0.22 -5.95
N ARG A 106 -5.77 -0.74 -6.47
CA ARG A 106 -4.30 -0.62 -6.60
C ARG A 106 -3.89 0.55 -7.50
N ASP A 107 -4.56 0.74 -8.62
CA ASP A 107 -4.31 1.87 -9.53
C ASP A 107 -4.65 3.21 -8.86
N ALA A 108 -5.75 3.26 -8.09
CA ALA A 108 -6.12 4.46 -7.33
C ALA A 108 -5.08 4.81 -6.26
N VAL A 109 -4.69 3.85 -5.41
CA VAL A 109 -3.64 4.06 -4.39
C VAL A 109 -2.34 4.50 -5.05
N SER A 110 -1.93 3.87 -6.15
CA SER A 110 -0.68 4.19 -6.86
C SER A 110 -0.68 5.61 -7.41
N ARG A 111 -1.78 6.03 -8.05
CA ARG A 111 -1.92 7.38 -8.60
C ARG A 111 -1.82 8.45 -7.52
N GLU A 112 -2.56 8.29 -6.43
CA GLU A 112 -2.57 9.27 -5.34
C GLU A 112 -1.25 9.27 -4.56
N LEU A 113 -0.61 8.10 -4.40
CA LEU A 113 0.72 8.02 -3.79
C LEU A 113 1.77 8.74 -4.63
N ALA A 114 1.77 8.53 -5.96
CA ALA A 114 2.67 9.27 -6.84
C ALA A 114 2.38 10.79 -6.80
N GLN A 115 1.11 11.18 -6.75
CA GLN A 115 0.70 12.57 -6.62
C GLN A 115 1.24 13.20 -5.33
N LEU A 116 1.14 12.47 -4.23
CA LEU A 116 1.65 12.90 -2.95
C LEU A 116 3.18 13.06 -2.99
N LEU A 117 3.90 12.06 -3.51
CA LEU A 117 5.37 12.01 -3.46
C LEU A 117 6.04 13.04 -4.37
N ILE A 118 5.58 13.19 -5.62
CA ILE A 118 6.26 14.00 -6.63
C ILE A 118 5.45 15.22 -7.11
N GLY A 119 4.27 15.48 -6.53
CA GLY A 119 3.42 16.63 -6.86
C GLY A 119 2.44 16.35 -8.02
N PRO A 120 1.76 17.37 -8.57
CA PRO A 120 0.82 17.22 -9.69
C PRO A 120 1.44 16.62 -10.94
N ASP A 121 0.66 15.80 -11.66
CA ASP A 121 1.05 15.34 -13.00
C ASP A 121 1.21 16.56 -13.93
N PRO A 122 2.43 16.84 -14.43
CA PRO A 122 2.67 17.98 -15.31
C PRO A 122 1.90 17.88 -16.64
N MET A 123 1.44 16.69 -17.03
CA MET A 123 0.64 16.48 -18.25
C MET A 123 -0.81 16.92 -18.08
N ILE A 124 -1.39 16.80 -16.88
CA ILE A 124 -2.77 17.23 -16.60
C ILE A 124 -2.86 18.76 -16.50
N SER A 125 -1.79 19.42 -16.04
CA SER A 125 -1.76 20.88 -15.85
C SER A 125 -1.79 21.70 -17.15
N ARG A 126 -1.59 21.09 -18.33
CA ARG A 126 -1.58 21.78 -19.63
C ARG A 126 -2.94 21.89 -20.32
N VAL A 127 -3.99 21.28 -19.78
CA VAL A 127 -5.33 21.28 -20.41
C VAL A 127 -6.24 22.39 -19.84
N ALA A 128 -5.78 23.10 -18.80
CA ALA A 128 -6.55 24.16 -18.12
C ALA A 128 -5.99 25.58 -18.34
N GLY A 129 -5.15 25.78 -19.37
CA GLY A 129 -4.59 27.08 -19.75
C GLY A 129 -5.05 27.52 -21.14
#